data_AF-A0A1G4S3V6-F1
#
_entry.id   AF-A0A1G4S3V6-F1
#
_cell.length_a   1.000
_cell.length_b   1.000
_cell.length_c   1.000
_cell.angle_alpha   90.00
_cell.angle_beta   90.00
_cell.angle_gamma   90.00
#
_symmetry.space_group_name_H-M   'P 1'
#
loop_
_entity.id
_entity.type
_entity.pdbx_description
1 polymer ?
#
loop_
_entity_poly.entity_id
_entity_poly.type
_entity_poly.pdbx_seq_one_letter_code
_entity_poly.pdbx_strand_id
1 'polypeptide(L)' 'MQFDIVSHDDIIDIADIIRTKAIVPDDEASVLAVGMKLLGQVVLKHRKESAFADFWPHFESFLRRFKRSA' A
#
# COMPACT_ATOMS: atom_id res chain seq x y z
N MET A 1 -3.04 -1.95 -21.36
CA MET A 1 -1.76 -2.38 -20.76
C MET A 1 -2.09 -3.39 -19.67
N GLN A 2 -1.38 -4.52 -19.60
CA GLN A 2 -1.62 -5.58 -18.61
C GLN A 2 -0.27 -5.92 -17.96
N PHE A 3 -0.28 -6.14 -16.64
CA PHE A 3 0.89 -6.52 -15.86
C PHE A 3 0.46 -7.43 -14.71
N ASP A 4 1.36 -8.30 -14.27
CA ASP A 4 1.13 -9.21 -13.15
C ASP A 4 1.92 -8.73 -11.94
N ILE A 5 1.32 -8.89 -10.75
CA ILE A 5 1.98 -8.63 -9.48
C ILE A 5 1.86 -9.84 -8.57
N VAL A 6 2.96 -10.15 -7.88
CA VAL A 6 2.94 -11.14 -6.80
C VAL A 6 2.73 -10.38 -5.50
N SER A 7 1.51 -10.43 -4.97
CA SER A 7 1.23 -9.93 -3.63
C SER A 7 1.45 -11.06 -2.63
N HIS A 8 2.29 -10.81 -1.61
CA HIS A 8 2.43 -11.72 -0.48
C HIS A 8 1.31 -11.57 0.55
N ASP A 9 0.52 -10.51 0.42
CA ASP A 9 -0.59 -10.21 1.30
C ASP A 9 -1.90 -10.36 0.51
N ASP A 10 -2.97 -10.77 1.19
CA ASP A 10 -4.30 -10.79 0.61
C ASP A 10 -4.82 -9.35 0.48
N ILE A 11 -5.01 -8.92 -0.76
CA ILE A 11 -5.47 -7.56 -1.08
C ILE A 11 -6.93 -7.37 -0.65
N ILE A 12 -7.73 -8.45 -0.68
CA ILE A 12 -9.14 -8.42 -0.28
C ILE A 12 -9.21 -8.19 1.23
N ASP A 13 -8.43 -8.94 2.01
CA ASP A 13 -8.37 -8.74 3.47
C ASP A 13 -7.95 -7.32 3.84
N ILE A 14 -7.00 -6.74 3.11
CA ILE A 14 -6.57 -5.35 3.34
C ILE A 14 -7.71 -4.38 3.03
N ALA A 15 -8.43 -4.56 1.93
CA ALA A 15 -9.57 -3.71 1.59
C ALA A 15 -10.68 -3.82 2.66
N ASP A 16 -10.94 -5.02 3.16
CA ASP A 16 -11.93 -5.25 4.22
C ASP A 16 -11.53 -4.64 5.55
N ILE A 17 -10.25 -4.69 5.92
CA ILE A 17 -9.72 -4.01 7.10
C ILE A 17 -9.91 -2.49 6.97
N ILE A 18 -9.55 -1.92 5.81
CA ILE A 18 -9.66 -0.48 5.55
C ILE A 18 -11.11 -0.01 5.66
N ARG A 19 -12.03 -0.78 5.07
CA ARG A 19 -13.48 -0.55 5.12
C ARG A 19 -14.02 -0.66 6.54
N THR A 20 -13.72 -1.76 7.24
CA THR A 20 -14.20 -2.01 8.61
C THR A 20 -13.76 -0.92 9.58
N LYS A 21 -12.57 -0.36 9.37
CA LYS A 21 -12.03 0.70 10.21
C LYS A 21 -12.34 2.12 9.72
N ALA A 22 -13.12 2.25 8.65
CA ALA A 22 -13.53 3.52 8.06
C ALA A 22 -12.36 4.50 7.85
N ILE A 23 -11.20 3.98 7.41
CA ILE A 23 -9.98 4.79 7.21
C ILE A 23 -10.18 5.78 6.06
N VAL A 24 -10.92 5.35 5.03
CA VAL A 24 -11.38 6.12 3.87
C VAL A 24 -12.83 5.71 3.58
N PRO A 25 -13.57 6.46 2.72
CA PRO A 25 -14.87 6.02 2.22
C PRO A 25 -14.84 4.58 1.65
N ASP A 26 -15.95 3.86 1.78
CA ASP A 26 -16.06 2.45 1.38
C ASP A 26 -15.72 2.22 -0.11
N ASP A 27 -16.08 3.16 -0.98
CA ASP A 27 -15.77 3.15 -2.41
C ASP A 27 -14.28 3.36 -2.70
N GLU A 28 -13.54 3.98 -1.78
CA GLU A 28 -12.09 4.18 -1.87
C GLU A 28 -11.29 3.05 -1.22
N ALA A 29 -11.88 2.22 -0.35
CA ALA A 29 -11.15 1.22 0.41
C ALA A 29 -10.38 0.22 -0.47
N SER A 30 -11.03 -0.29 -1.51
CA SER A 30 -10.42 -1.20 -2.49
C SER A 30 -9.36 -0.49 -3.34
N VAL A 31 -9.62 0.77 -3.71
CA VAL A 31 -8.68 1.59 -4.49
C VAL A 31 -7.40 1.84 -3.70
N LEU A 32 -7.53 2.18 -2.42
CA LEU A 32 -6.41 2.39 -1.52
C LEU A 32 -5.62 1.09 -1.29
N ALA A 33 -6.31 -0.03 -1.03
CA ALA A 33 -5.68 -1.34 -0.84
C ALA A 33 -4.81 -1.73 -2.07
N VAL A 34 -5.40 -1.67 -3.26
CA VAL A 34 -4.73 -2.00 -4.52
C VAL A 34 -3.60 -1.01 -4.81
N GLY A 35 -3.88 0.29 -4.75
CA GLY A 35 -2.90 1.34 -5.05
C GLY A 35 -1.68 1.27 -4.14
N MET A 36 -1.90 1.06 -2.84
CA MET A 36 -0.83 0.92 -1.86
C MET A 36 0.04 -0.32 -2.11
N LYS A 37 -0.55 -1.43 -2.58
CA LYS A 37 0.20 -2.64 -2.95
C LYS A 37 1.00 -2.46 -4.22
N LEU A 38 0.41 -1.88 -5.26
CA LEU A 38 1.11 -1.62 -6.52
C LEU A 38 2.29 -0.67 -6.31
N LEU A 39 2.05 0.47 -5.68
CA LEU A 39 3.09 1.46 -5.41
C LEU A 39 4.15 0.90 -4.46
N GLY A 40 3.73 0.21 -3.41
CA GLY A 40 4.65 -0.33 -2.40
C GLY A 40 5.64 -1.34 -2.97
N GLN A 41 5.24 -2.17 -3.94
CA GLN A 41 6.15 -3.10 -4.60
C GLN A 41 7.24 -2.38 -5.41
N VAL A 42 6.86 -1.35 -6.17
CA VAL A 42 7.82 -0.55 -6.95
C VAL A 42 8.79 0.18 -6.01
N VAL A 43 8.26 0.86 -5.00
CA VAL A 43 9.08 1.61 -4.04
C VAL A 43 10.03 0.67 -3.29
N LEU A 44 9.56 -0.49 -2.83
CA LEU A 44 10.40 -1.45 -2.08
C LEU A 44 11.52 -2.02 -2.97
N LYS A 45 11.22 -2.32 -4.23
CA LYS A 45 12.19 -2.82 -5.21
C LYS A 45 13.28 -1.78 -5.50
N HIS A 46 12.90 -0.51 -5.63
CA HIS A 46 13.79 0.58 -6.01
C HIS A 46 14.29 1.42 -4.82
N ARG A 47 14.04 1.01 -3.57
CA ARG A 47 14.30 1.80 -2.34
C ARG A 47 15.73 2.35 -2.14
N LYS A 48 16.70 1.86 -2.91
CA LYS A 48 18.11 2.30 -2.86
C LYS A 48 18.47 3.29 -3.98
N GLU A 49 17.58 3.50 -4.94
CA GLU A 49 17.78 4.42 -6.06
C GLU A 49 17.41 5.84 -5.64
N SER A 50 18.14 6.83 -6.16
CA SER A 50 18.08 8.25 -5.72
C SER A 50 16.66 8.77 -5.49
N ALA A 51 15.74 8.64 -6.45
CA ALA A 51 14.38 9.18 -6.32
C ALA A 51 13.53 8.47 -5.26
N PHE A 52 13.80 7.19 -4.99
CA PHE A 52 13.02 6.36 -4.06
C PHE A 52 13.66 6.29 -2.67
N ALA A 53 14.97 6.50 -2.55
CA ALA A 53 15.70 6.45 -1.29
C ALA A 53 15.22 7.53 -0.32
N ASP A 54 14.92 8.73 -0.83
CA ASP A 54 14.38 9.82 -0.01
C ASP A 54 12.89 9.60 0.31
N PHE A 55 12.13 8.99 -0.59
CA PHE A 55 10.71 8.71 -0.39
C PHE A 55 10.44 7.53 0.55
N TRP A 56 11.28 6.49 0.50
CA TRP A 56 11.09 5.23 1.20
C TRP A 56 10.87 5.39 2.72
N PRO A 57 11.67 6.15 3.48
CA PRO A 57 11.48 6.31 4.92
C PRO A 57 10.11 6.91 5.26
N HIS A 58 9.61 7.83 4.45
CA HIS A 58 8.30 8.44 4.64
C HIS A 58 7.17 7.46 4.31
N PHE A 59 7.33 6.70 3.22
CA PHE A 59 6.38 5.68 2.81
C PHE A 59 6.30 4.52 3.83
N GLU A 60 7.44 4.04 4.32
CA GLU A 60 7.50 3.02 5.38
C GLU A 60 6.85 3.52 6.67
N SER A 61 7.14 4.76 7.08
CA SER A 61 6.53 5.37 8.26
C SER A 61 5.01 5.51 8.13
N PHE A 62 4.52 5.86 6.94
CA PHE A 62 3.09 5.85 6.64
C PHE A 62 2.51 4.44 6.78
N LEU A 63 3.08 3.43 6.13
CA LEU A 63 2.62 2.04 6.20
C LEU A 63 2.60 1.50 7.64
N ARG A 64 3.61 1.82 8.46
CA ARG A 64 3.67 1.38 9.87
C ARG A 64 2.58 2.04 10.72
N ARG A 65 2.22 3.29 10.46
CA ARG A 65 1.09 3.96 11.12
C ARG A 65 -0.22 3.36 10.64
N PHE A 66 -0.32 3.18 9.33
CA PHE A 66 -1.46 2.55 8.69
C PHE A 66 -1.76 1.18 9.28
N LYS A 67 -0.77 0.28 9.38
CA LYS A 67 -0.94 -1.06 9.97
C LYS A 67 -1.30 -1.09 11.47
N ARG A 68 -1.10 0.01 12.20
CA ARG A 68 -1.56 0.11 13.60
C ARG A 68 -2.99 0.62 13.69
N SER A 69 -3.39 1.45 12.72
CA SER A 69 -4.74 1.98 12.60
C SER A 69 -5.66 0.96 11.94
N ALA A 70 -5.19 0.27 10.89
CA ALA A 70 -5.71 -0.94 10.23
C ALA A 70 -5.64 -2.16 11.15
#